data_AF-A0A914F010-F1
#
_entry.id   AF-A0A914F010-F1
#
_cell.length_a   1.000
_cell.length_b   1.000
_cell.length_c   1.000
_cell.angle_alpha   90.00
_cell.angle_beta   90.00
_cell.angle_gamma   90.00
#
_symmetry.space_group_name_H-M   'P 1'
#
loop_
_entity.id
_entity.type
_entity.pdbx_description
1 polymer ?
#
loop_
_entity_poly.entity_id
_entity_poly.type
_entity_poly.pdbx_seq_one_letter_code
_entity_poly.pdbx_strand_id
1 'polypeptide(L)'
;MVFIFKDYNRKVQTINSISATSLDSIKDWLNSCYIRYFEGIQSLNWNNIMRTINKDPEAFFEDGRWNFLNSNSDDDRAEDDKSSEDSASGEDDDDDDDKSFVDC
;
A
#
# COMPACT_ATOMS: atom_id res chain seq x y z
N MET A 1 -12.62 -0.56 15.18
CA MET A 1 -11.61 -1.38 14.45
C MET A 1 -12.34 -2.40 13.60
N VAL A 2 -11.85 -2.67 12.39
CA VAL A 2 -12.46 -3.63 11.47
C VAL A 2 -11.41 -4.65 11.02
N PHE A 3 -11.73 -5.93 11.15
CA PHE A 3 -10.90 -7.03 10.67
C PHE A 3 -11.42 -7.53 9.33
N ILE A 4 -10.51 -7.58 8.37
CA ILE A 4 -10.73 -8.08 7.02
C ILE A 4 -10.01 -9.43 6.92
N PHE A 5 -10.74 -10.46 6.53
CA PHE A 5 -10.18 -11.81 6.38
C PHE A 5 -9.57 -11.98 4.99
N LYS A 6 -8.56 -12.85 4.89
CA LYS A 6 -7.98 -13.25 3.60
C LYS A 6 -9.01 -13.92 2.68
N ASP A 7 -9.96 -14.64 3.27
CA ASP A 7 -11.14 -15.12 2.56
C ASP A 7 -12.16 -13.99 2.47
N TYR A 8 -12.27 -13.38 1.29
CA TYR A 8 -13.17 -12.26 1.04
C TYR A 8 -14.66 -12.64 0.98
N ASN A 9 -15.00 -13.93 0.97
CA ASN A 9 -16.38 -14.37 1.16
C ASN A 9 -16.81 -14.32 2.63
N ARG A 10 -15.83 -14.32 3.55
CA ARG A 10 -16.09 -14.19 4.97
C ARG A 10 -16.41 -12.73 5.30
N LYS A 11 -17.53 -12.53 6.00
CA LYS A 11 -17.94 -11.20 6.49
C LYS A 11 -16.85 -10.60 7.39
N VAL A 12 -16.60 -9.30 7.20
CA VAL A 12 -15.72 -8.52 8.07
C VAL A 12 -16.25 -8.50 9.50
N GLN A 13 -15.33 -8.42 10.46
CA GLN A 13 -15.68 -8.32 11.88
C GLN A 13 -15.39 -6.91 12.38
N THR A 14 -16.40 -6.26 12.95
CA THR A 14 -16.28 -4.91 13.49
C THR A 14 -16.28 -4.96 15.01
N ILE A 15 -15.25 -4.36 15.61
CA ILE A 15 -15.18 -4.11 17.04
C ILE A 15 -15.42 -2.62 17.26
N ASN A 16 -16.54 -2.33 17.90
CA ASN A 16 -16.94 -0.98 18.31
C ASN A 16 -16.34 -0.65 19.68
N SER A 17 -16.22 0.65 19.98
CA SER A 17 -15.87 1.15 21.31
C SER A 17 -14.53 0.62 21.86
N ILE A 18 -13.43 1.05 21.26
CA ILE A 18 -12.08 0.75 21.74
C ILE A 18 -11.57 1.97 22.53
N SER A 19 -11.01 1.73 23.71
CA SER A 19 -10.39 2.80 24.50
C SER A 19 -9.13 3.31 23.81
N ALA A 20 -8.97 4.64 23.77
CA ALA A 20 -7.77 5.28 23.22
C ALA A 20 -6.50 4.81 23.94
N THR A 21 -6.58 4.53 25.25
CA THR A 21 -5.45 4.04 26.06
C THR A 21 -4.95 2.66 25.65
N SER A 22 -5.75 1.88 24.92
CA SER A 22 -5.38 0.54 24.46
C SER A 22 -4.88 0.51 23.02
N LEU A 23 -4.90 1.65 22.31
CA LEU A 23 -4.54 1.69 20.89
C LEU A 23 -3.09 1.27 20.65
N ASP A 24 -2.15 1.78 21.45
CA ASP A 24 -0.73 1.46 21.28
C ASP A 24 -0.47 -0.04 21.45
N SER A 25 -1.02 -0.64 22.51
CA SER A 25 -0.91 -2.09 22.73
C SER A 25 -1.54 -2.92 21.61
N ILE A 26 -2.64 -2.45 21.02
CA ILE A 26 -3.27 -3.12 19.87
C ILE A 26 -2.38 -3.01 18.63
N LYS A 27 -1.78 -1.83 18.36
CA LYS A 27 -0.85 -1.63 17.24
C LYS A 27 0.37 -2.53 17.38
N ASP A 28 0.95 -2.60 18.57
CA ASP A 28 2.08 -3.49 18.87
C ASP A 28 1.72 -4.96 18.65
N TRP A 29 0.53 -5.37 19.08
CA TRP A 29 0.03 -6.71 18.84
C TRP A 29 -0.15 -7.00 17.34
N LEU A 30 -0.75 -6.08 16.58
CA LEU A 30 -0.90 -6.21 15.13
C LEU A 30 0.45 -6.34 14.42
N ASN A 31 1.44 -5.53 14.82
CA ASN A 31 2.82 -5.60 14.33
C ASN A 31 3.47 -6.95 14.64
N SER A 32 3.30 -7.45 15.87
CA SER A 32 3.83 -8.77 16.27
C SER A 32 3.22 -9.93 15.50
N CYS A 33 1.98 -9.77 15.02
CA CYS A 33 1.27 -10.75 14.20
C CYS A 33 1.54 -10.57 12.69
N TYR A 34 2.38 -9.61 12.29
CA TYR A 34 2.61 -9.23 10.89
C TYR A 34 1.31 -8.89 10.14
N ILE A 35 0.35 -8.26 10.84
CA ILE A 35 -0.92 -7.83 10.27
C ILE A 35 -0.78 -6.36 9.86
N ARG A 36 -0.82 -6.10 8.55
CA ARG A 36 -0.91 -4.73 8.05
C ARG A 36 -2.25 -4.11 8.47
N TYR A 37 -2.19 -2.90 9.01
CA TYR A 37 -3.36 -2.14 9.43
C TYR A 37 -3.36 -0.74 8.80
N PHE A 38 -4.53 -0.12 8.80
CA PHE A 38 -4.78 1.22 8.27
C PHE A 38 -5.58 2.01 9.32
N GLU A 39 -5.32 3.31 9.43
CA GLU A 39 -6.01 4.21 10.35
C GLU A 39 -6.76 5.27 9.55
N GLY A 40 -7.97 5.62 10.00
CA GLY A 40 -8.80 6.62 9.34
C GLY A 40 -9.99 7.00 10.19
N ILE A 41 -10.47 8.23 10.04
CA ILE A 41 -11.60 8.79 10.79
C ILE A 41 -12.93 8.41 10.12
N GLN A 42 -12.90 8.01 8.85
CA GLN A 42 -14.09 7.77 8.03
C GLN A 42 -14.76 6.41 8.32
N SER A 43 -16.09 6.43 8.44
CA SER A 43 -16.90 5.22 8.49
C SER A 43 -17.17 4.71 7.06
N LEU A 44 -16.62 3.55 6.71
CA LEU A 44 -16.74 2.95 5.39
C LEU A 44 -17.88 1.92 5.31
N ASN A 45 -18.51 1.81 4.13
CA ASN A 45 -19.51 0.77 3.86
C ASN A 45 -18.84 -0.53 3.40
N TRP A 46 -18.33 -1.30 4.37
CA TRP A 46 -17.59 -2.54 4.11
C TRP A 46 -18.39 -3.59 3.32
N ASN A 47 -19.71 -3.63 3.45
CA ASN A 47 -20.54 -4.55 2.66
C ASN A 47 -20.44 -4.24 1.16
N ASN A 48 -20.35 -2.97 0.78
CA ASN A 48 -20.20 -2.59 -0.62
C ASN A 48 -18.78 -2.82 -1.10
N ILE A 49 -17.78 -2.40 -0.32
CA ILE A 49 -16.36 -2.58 -0.64
C ILE A 49 -16.03 -4.06 -0.88
N MET A 50 -16.42 -4.94 0.05
CA MET A 50 -16.18 -6.39 -0.10
C MET A 50 -16.91 -6.97 -1.30
N ARG A 51 -18.09 -6.45 -1.68
CA ARG A 51 -18.80 -6.90 -2.88
C ARG A 51 -18.05 -6.51 -4.15
N THR A 52 -17.52 -5.29 -4.23
CA THR A 52 -16.72 -4.83 -5.37
C THR A 52 -15.45 -5.67 -5.52
N ILE A 53 -14.71 -5.90 -4.43
CA ILE A 53 -13.49 -6.72 -4.44
C ILE A 53 -13.78 -8.17 -4.89
N ASN A 54 -14.89 -8.77 -4.41
CA ASN A 54 -15.27 -10.11 -4.83
C ASN A 54 -15.76 -10.19 -6.28
N LYS A 55 -16.27 -9.09 -6.84
CA LYS A 55 -16.75 -9.05 -8.23
C LYS A 55 -15.60 -8.97 -9.22
N ASP A 56 -14.59 -8.17 -8.88
CA ASP A 56 -13.41 -7.95 -9.72
C ASP A 56 -12.15 -7.82 -8.85
N PRO A 57 -11.52 -8.96 -8.51
CA PRO A 57 -10.32 -8.94 -7.68
C PRO A 57 -9.12 -8.39 -8.46
N GLU A 58 -9.07 -8.55 -9.78
CA GLU A 58 -7.93 -8.14 -10.62
C GLU A 58 -7.81 -6.62 -10.67
N ALA A 59 -8.93 -5.92 -10.92
CA ALA A 59 -8.97 -4.46 -10.83
C ALA A 59 -8.55 -3.96 -9.43
N PHE A 60 -8.95 -4.64 -8.36
CA PHE A 60 -8.49 -4.29 -7.01
C PHE A 60 -6.97 -4.41 -6.84
N PHE A 61 -6.32 -5.34 -7.53
CA PHE A 61 -4.86 -5.46 -7.51
C PHE A 61 -4.17 -4.33 -8.28
N GLU A 62 -4.69 -3.98 -9.46
CA GLU A 62 -4.18 -2.91 -10.32
C GLU A 62 -4.36 -1.51 -9.69
N ASP A 63 -5.49 -1.27 -9.03
CA ASP A 63 -5.83 0.00 -8.37
C ASP A 63 -5.04 0.25 -7.06
N GLY A 64 -4.00 -0.53 -6.77
CA GLY A 64 -3.18 -0.37 -5.58
C GLY A 64 -3.79 -1.00 -4.31
N ARG A 65 -4.71 -1.96 -4.45
CA ARG A 65 -5.29 -2.74 -3.34
C ARG A 65 -5.90 -1.85 -2.25
N TRP A 66 -5.39 -1.97 -1.02
CA TRP A 66 -5.85 -1.23 0.15
C TRP A 66 -5.37 0.22 0.20
N ASN A 67 -4.66 0.71 -0.82
CA ASN A 67 -4.10 2.07 -0.79
C ASN A 67 -5.18 3.15 -0.66
N PHE A 68 -6.40 2.92 -1.16
CA PHE A 68 -7.52 3.85 -0.97
C PHE A 68 -7.89 4.09 0.51
N LEU A 69 -7.48 3.19 1.43
CA LEU A 69 -7.67 3.39 2.86
C LEU A 69 -6.72 4.44 3.45
N ASN A 70 -5.58 4.71 2.80
CA ASN A 70 -4.63 5.74 3.19
C ASN A 70 -5.03 7.14 2.70
N SER A 71 -5.61 7.24 1.49
CA SER A 71 -5.79 8.52 0.78
C SER A 71 -6.88 9.44 1.32
N ASN A 72 -7.70 9.02 2.29
CA ASN A 72 -8.77 9.86 2.84
C ASN A 72 -8.38 10.65 4.10
N SER A 73 -7.09 10.77 4.40
CA SER A 73 -6.60 11.58 5.52
C SER A 73 -6.15 13.00 5.12
N ASP A 74 -6.04 13.30 3.82
CA ASP A 74 -5.75 14.65 3.31
C ASP A 74 -6.57 14.91 2.04
N ASP A 75 -7.61 15.73 2.18
CA ASP A 75 -8.25 16.38 1.04
C ASP A 75 -7.32 17.50 0.58
N ASP A 76 -6.27 17.18 -0.17
CA ASP A 76 -5.67 18.05 -1.20
C ASP A 76 -4.35 17.47 -1.76
N ARG A 77 -4.40 17.22 -3.08
CA ARG A 77 -3.32 17.35 -4.07
C ARG A 77 -2.48 16.12 -4.40
N ALA A 78 -2.32 16.01 -5.71
CA ALA A 78 -1.43 15.16 -6.48
C ALA A 78 0.03 15.21 -5.99
N GLU A 79 0.85 14.36 -6.63
CA GLU A 79 2.32 14.20 -6.49
C GLU A 79 2.64 13.12 -5.44
N ASP A 80 3.38 12.04 -5.71
CA ASP A 80 4.32 11.71 -6.77
C ASP A 80 4.44 10.18 -6.76
N ASP A 81 4.00 9.52 -7.83
CA ASP A 81 4.31 8.12 -8.09
C ASP A 81 5.75 8.05 -8.61
N LYS A 82 6.71 7.91 -7.69
CA LYS A 82 8.07 7.49 -8.02
C LYS A 82 8.46 6.29 -7.19
N SER A 83 7.96 5.14 -7.60
CA SER A 83 8.69 3.91 -7.35
C SER A 83 8.54 2.91 -8.48
N SER A 84 9.63 2.77 -9.23
CA SER A 84 10.05 1.58 -9.97
C SER A 84 9.66 1.49 -11.44
N GLU A 85 10.59 1.90 -12.30
CA GLU A 85 10.78 1.23 -13.59
C GLU A 85 12.28 0.89 -13.76
N ASP A 86 12.63 -0.30 -13.27
CA ASP A 86 13.79 -1.07 -13.69
C ASP A 86 13.44 -1.73 -15.03
N SER A 87 14.26 -1.47 -16.06
CA SER A 87 14.47 -2.22 -17.31
C SER A 87 14.39 -1.36 -18.57
N ALA A 88 15.55 -1.02 -19.14
CA ALA A 88 15.71 -0.91 -20.59
C ALA A 88 17.18 -1.14 -20.97
N SER A 89 17.41 -2.30 -21.59
CA SER A 89 18.63 -2.72 -22.27
C SER A 89 19.13 -1.74 -23.34
N GLY A 90 20.43 -1.84 -23.62
CA GLY A 90 20.91 -1.93 -25.00
C GLY A 90 21.61 -0.70 -25.56
N GLU A 91 22.95 -0.77 -25.55
CA GLU A 91 23.90 -0.36 -26.60
C GLU A 91 23.53 0.83 -27.50
N ASP A 92 24.30 1.92 -27.39
CA ASP A 92 24.85 2.53 -28.59
C ASP A 92 26.28 3.03 -28.32
N ASP A 93 27.13 2.71 -29.28
CA ASP A 93 28.57 2.84 -29.37
C ASP A 93 28.91 4.21 -29.96
N ASP A 94 29.79 4.99 -29.34
CA ASP A 94 30.50 6.09 -30.02
C ASP A 94 31.73 6.53 -29.19
N ASP A 95 32.84 5.88 -29.52
CA ASP A 95 34.20 6.36 -29.83
C ASP A 95 34.76 7.71 -29.30
N ASP A 96 36.09 7.72 -29.17
CA ASP A 96 37.04 8.87 -29.13
C ASP A 96 37.22 9.61 -27.79
N ASP A 97 38.40 9.97 -27.27
CA ASP A 97 39.83 9.64 -27.44
C ASP A 97 40.54 10.31 -26.22
N ASP A 98 41.80 9.95 -26.00
CA ASP A 98 42.82 10.78 -25.34
C ASP A 98 43.16 10.59 -23.83
N LYS A 99 44.01 9.57 -23.61
CA LYS A 99 45.36 9.66 -23.00
C LYS A 99 45.54 10.53 -21.72
N SER A 100 46.02 9.91 -20.65
CA SER A 100 47.46 9.92 -20.36
C SER A 100 47.82 9.15 -19.08
N PHE A 101 48.80 8.28 -19.29
CA PHE A 101 49.50 7.42 -18.35
C PHE A 101 50.54 8.23 -17.57
N VAL A 102 50.56 8.10 -16.24
CA VAL A 102 51.71 8.47 -15.40
C VAL A 102 52.04 7.29 -14.50
N ASP A 103 53.09 6.56 -14.90
CA ASP A 103 53.86 5.59 -14.11
C ASP A 103 54.50 6.25 -12.89
N CYS A 104 54.40 5.61 -11.72
CA CYS A 104 55.53 5.18 -10.88
C CYS A 104 55.01 4.29 -9.72
#